data_AF-A0A968HNR1-F1
#
_entry.id   AF-A0A968HNR1-F1
#
_cell.length_a   1.000
_cell.length_b   1.000
_cell.length_c   1.000
_cell.angle_alpha   90.00
_cell.angle_beta   90.00
_cell.angle_gamma   90.00
#
_symmetry.space_group_name_H-M   'P 1'
#
loop_
_entity.id
_entity.type
_entity.pdbx_description
1 polymer ?
#
loop_
_entity_poly.entity_id
_entity_poly.type
_entity_poly.pdbx_seq_one_letter_code
_entity_poly.pdbx_strand_id
1 'polypeptide(L)'
;MKKILRRRVEHEKRKIARRLEPFQGGTEPRVDGQPEIQAPRPHYEFAERTRAIGCGGVPAVLALAKQLGLPEAIDDGLGILKRARPYQDSDHVLNIALNSLCGGHALDDIEQRRNDGAFLDAIGARAIPDPTTAGDFCRRFDEADVWRLMHIINDVRVGVWQGCGAEFTAKTARIDA
;
A
#
# COMPACT_ATOMS: atom_id res chain seq x y z
N MET A 1 4.07 -6.79 32.44
CA MET A 1 3.19 -5.79 31.78
C MET A 1 1.93 -5.54 32.63
N LYS A 2 1.51 -4.28 32.84
CA LYS A 2 0.32 -3.95 33.67
C LYS A 2 -0.96 -4.59 33.09
N LYS A 3 -1.88 -5.06 33.96
CA LYS A 3 -3.13 -5.75 33.57
C LYS A 3 -3.99 -4.95 32.57
N ILE A 4 -4.04 -3.63 32.74
CA ILE A 4 -4.78 -2.71 31.85
C ILE A 4 -4.18 -2.70 30.43
N LEU A 5 -2.85 -2.62 30.33
CA LEU A 5 -2.16 -2.65 29.02
C LEU A 5 -2.39 -3.97 28.30
N ARG A 6 -2.30 -5.11 29.03
CA ARG A 6 -2.62 -6.43 28.45
C ARG A 6 -4.03 -6.49 27.90
N ARG A 7 -5.03 -6.02 28.66
CA ARG A 7 -6.43 -5.98 28.22
C ARG A 7 -6.61 -5.12 26.96
N ARG A 8 -5.91 -4.00 26.86
CA ARG A 8 -5.95 -3.12 25.68
C ARG A 8 -5.35 -3.79 24.44
N VAL A 9 -4.18 -4.41 24.58
CA VAL A 9 -3.55 -5.18 23.48
C VAL A 9 -4.46 -6.31 23.00
N GLU A 10 -5.03 -7.09 23.92
CA GLU A 10 -5.96 -8.18 23.57
C GLU A 10 -7.28 -7.68 22.97
N HIS A 11 -7.70 -6.44 23.29
CA HIS A 11 -8.85 -5.82 22.64
C HIS A 11 -8.51 -5.44 21.20
N GLU A 12 -7.36 -4.80 20.94
CA GLU A 12 -6.94 -4.45 19.58
C GLU A 12 -6.75 -5.69 18.70
N LYS A 13 -6.10 -6.75 19.21
CA LYS A 13 -5.97 -8.04 18.50
C LYS A 13 -7.33 -8.59 18.07
N ARG A 14 -8.33 -8.57 18.97
CA ARG A 14 -9.69 -9.01 18.66
C ARG A 14 -10.38 -8.11 17.62
N LYS A 15 -10.15 -6.80 17.68
CA LYS A 15 -10.67 -5.85 16.68
C LYS A 15 -10.10 -6.16 15.30
N ILE A 16 -8.80 -6.44 15.22
CA ILE A 16 -8.11 -6.82 13.98
C ILE A 16 -8.60 -8.17 13.47
N ALA A 17 -8.69 -9.19 14.32
CA ALA A 17 -9.20 -10.50 13.92
C ALA A 17 -10.60 -10.40 13.29
N ARG A 18 -11.51 -9.65 13.92
CA ARG A 18 -12.87 -9.39 13.38
C ARG A 18 -12.86 -8.61 12.06
N ARG A 19 -11.90 -7.69 11.88
CA ARG A 19 -11.74 -6.90 10.65
C ARG A 19 -11.27 -7.79 9.49
N LEU A 20 -10.41 -8.76 9.77
CA LEU A 20 -9.80 -9.66 8.78
C LEU A 20 -10.63 -10.92 8.51
N GLU A 21 -11.52 -11.31 9.43
CA GLU A 21 -12.38 -12.49 9.30
C GLU A 21 -13.13 -12.56 7.95
N PRO A 22 -13.77 -11.48 7.44
CA PRO A 22 -14.43 -11.54 6.13
C PRO A 22 -13.49 -11.84 4.96
N PHE A 23 -12.20 -11.52 5.08
CA PHE A 23 -11.21 -11.68 4.01
C PHE A 23 -10.69 -13.12 3.91
N GLN A 24 -11.00 -13.98 4.89
CA GLN A 24 -10.66 -15.40 4.84
C GLN A 24 -11.51 -16.09 3.77
N GLY A 25 -10.87 -16.64 2.74
CA GLY A 25 -11.56 -17.28 1.62
C GLY A 25 -12.03 -16.32 0.52
N GLY A 26 -11.66 -15.04 0.60
CA GLY A 26 -12.01 -14.02 -0.38
C GLY A 26 -13.25 -13.22 0.01
N THR A 27 -13.24 -11.94 -0.35
CA THR A 27 -14.32 -10.98 -0.10
C THR A 27 -14.56 -10.17 -1.38
N GLU A 28 -15.79 -9.70 -1.58
CA GLU A 28 -16.12 -8.78 -2.67
C GLU A 28 -15.48 -7.39 -2.45
N PRO A 29 -15.06 -6.70 -3.53
CA PRO A 29 -14.55 -5.35 -3.43
C PRO A 29 -15.61 -4.40 -2.84
N ARG A 30 -15.18 -3.28 -2.24
CA ARG A 30 -16.13 -2.27 -1.72
C ARG A 30 -16.99 -1.69 -2.83
N VAL A 31 -16.32 -1.43 -3.96
CA VAL A 31 -16.88 -0.91 -5.20
C VAL A 31 -16.17 -1.66 -6.31
N ASP A 32 -16.95 -2.18 -7.25
CA ASP A 32 -16.38 -2.95 -8.35
C ASP A 32 -15.37 -2.12 -9.16
N GLY A 33 -14.24 -2.73 -9.52
CA GLY A 33 -13.15 -2.05 -10.23
C GLY A 33 -12.30 -1.07 -9.39
N GLN A 34 -12.59 -0.84 -8.10
CA GLN A 34 -11.77 0.06 -7.27
C GLN A 34 -10.81 -0.70 -6.36
N PRO A 35 -9.60 -0.17 -6.11
CA PRO A 35 -8.66 -0.77 -5.17
C PRO A 35 -9.14 -0.65 -3.70
N GLU A 36 -8.72 -1.60 -2.87
CA GLU A 36 -9.00 -1.61 -1.43
C GLU A 36 -8.21 -0.52 -0.69
N ILE A 37 -7.01 -0.21 -1.15
CA ILE A 37 -6.16 0.89 -0.68
C ILE A 37 -6.64 2.21 -1.31
N GLN A 38 -7.22 3.09 -0.49
CA GLN A 38 -7.89 4.30 -1.01
C GLN A 38 -7.08 5.60 -0.88
N ALA A 39 -6.03 5.63 -0.05
CA ALA A 39 -5.26 6.84 0.22
C ALA A 39 -6.13 8.01 0.73
N PRO A 40 -6.77 7.89 1.92
CA PRO A 40 -7.54 8.99 2.48
C PRO A 40 -6.63 10.19 2.75
N ARG A 41 -7.23 11.38 2.86
CA ARG A 41 -6.48 12.60 3.20
C ARG A 41 -5.66 12.36 4.49
N PRO A 42 -4.33 12.57 4.47
CA PRO A 42 -3.52 12.39 5.67
C PRO A 42 -3.97 13.33 6.79
N HIS A 43 -4.17 12.77 7.98
CA HIS A 43 -4.44 13.53 9.20
C HIS A 43 -3.24 13.39 10.14
N TYR A 44 -2.60 14.51 10.44
CA TYR A 44 -1.48 14.59 11.38
C TYR A 44 -1.97 15.25 12.66
N GLU A 45 -1.75 14.60 13.80
CA GLU A 45 -2.19 15.05 15.12
C GLU A 45 -1.02 15.00 16.11
N PHE A 46 -0.96 15.98 17.00
CA PHE A 46 -0.03 15.99 18.14
C PHE A 46 -0.83 15.86 19.44
N ALA A 47 -0.66 14.74 20.15
CA ALA A 47 -1.33 14.49 21.42
C ALA A 47 -0.46 13.61 22.33
N GLU A 48 -0.55 13.79 23.65
CA GLU A 48 0.18 12.97 24.63
C GLU A 48 -0.17 11.48 24.54
N ARG A 49 -1.40 11.15 24.14
CA ARG A 49 -1.90 9.78 24.03
C ARG A 49 -2.73 9.62 22.76
N THR A 50 -2.10 9.17 21.67
CA THR A 50 -2.79 8.86 20.41
C THR A 50 -2.46 7.44 19.93
N ARG A 51 -3.17 6.99 18.89
CA ARG A 51 -2.76 5.82 18.09
C ARG A 51 -1.89 6.35 16.96
N ALA A 52 -0.66 5.88 16.90
CA ALA A 52 0.32 6.32 15.90
C ALA A 52 0.87 5.12 15.12
N ILE A 53 1.35 5.40 13.93
CA ILE A 53 2.12 4.48 13.09
C ILE A 53 3.60 4.85 13.19
N GLY A 54 4.49 3.85 13.22
CA GLY A 54 5.94 4.10 13.22
C GLY A 54 6.46 4.73 11.91
N CYS A 55 5.64 4.70 10.85
CA CYS A 55 5.96 5.11 9.49
C CYS A 55 5.01 6.23 9.00
N GLY A 56 5.02 7.38 9.68
CA GLY A 56 4.11 8.52 9.40
C GLY A 56 4.17 9.11 7.97
N GLY A 57 5.18 8.77 7.18
CA GLY A 57 5.29 9.17 5.77
C GLY A 57 4.42 8.35 4.81
N VAL A 58 3.92 7.18 5.22
CA VAL A 58 3.14 6.28 4.34
C VAL A 58 1.91 6.97 3.72
N PRO A 59 1.05 7.68 4.48
CA PRO A 59 -0.10 8.36 3.88
C PRO A 59 0.31 9.44 2.87
N ALA A 60 1.43 10.13 3.08
CA ALA A 60 1.92 11.14 2.15
C ALA A 60 2.41 10.52 0.83
N VAL A 61 3.17 9.43 0.90
CA VAL A 61 3.64 8.68 -0.29
C VAL A 61 2.46 8.11 -1.07
N LEU A 62 1.49 7.54 -0.37
CA LEU A 62 0.30 6.97 -1.00
C LEU A 62 -0.59 8.06 -1.63
N ALA A 63 -0.73 9.22 -0.97
CA ALA A 63 -1.41 10.37 -1.54
C ALA A 63 -0.72 10.88 -2.81
N LEU A 64 0.61 10.92 -2.84
CA LEU A 64 1.39 11.25 -4.03
C LEU A 64 1.14 10.23 -5.15
N ALA A 65 1.24 8.93 -4.87
CA ALA A 65 0.99 7.88 -5.85
C ALA A 65 -0.41 8.03 -6.50
N LYS A 66 -1.43 8.27 -5.67
CA LYS A 66 -2.80 8.50 -6.14
C LYS A 66 -2.94 9.80 -6.94
N GLN A 67 -2.31 10.90 -6.51
CA GLN A 67 -2.35 12.16 -7.25
C GLN A 67 -1.71 12.04 -8.64
N LEU A 68 -0.70 11.17 -8.78
CA LEU A 68 -0.05 10.88 -10.04
C LEU A 68 -0.82 9.89 -10.93
N GLY A 69 -1.91 9.30 -10.44
CA GLY A 69 -2.67 8.27 -11.17
C GLY A 69 -1.96 6.91 -11.25
N LEU A 70 -0.99 6.64 -10.35
CA LEU A 70 -0.22 5.39 -10.39
C LEU A 70 -1.08 4.14 -10.13
N PRO A 71 -1.98 4.10 -9.11
CA PRO A 71 -2.84 2.94 -8.91
C PRO A 71 -3.69 2.63 -10.14
N GLU A 72 -4.31 3.65 -10.72
CA GLU A 72 -5.16 3.53 -11.91
C GLU A 72 -4.37 3.02 -13.11
N ALA A 73 -3.17 3.57 -13.35
CA ALA A 73 -2.31 3.12 -14.44
C ALA A 73 -1.84 1.66 -14.28
N ILE A 74 -1.63 1.19 -13.04
CA ILE A 74 -1.31 -0.22 -12.76
C ILE A 74 -2.54 -1.10 -13.03
N ASP A 75 -3.71 -0.71 -12.55
CA ASP A 75 -4.93 -1.51 -12.70
C ASP A 75 -5.39 -1.62 -14.16
N ASP A 76 -5.21 -0.56 -14.94
CA ASP A 76 -5.53 -0.54 -16.37
C ASP A 76 -4.50 -1.29 -17.23
N GLY A 77 -3.22 -1.23 -16.83
CA GLY A 77 -2.10 -1.64 -17.67
C GLY A 77 -1.49 -2.99 -17.34
N LEU A 78 -1.49 -3.42 -16.08
CA LEU A 78 -0.67 -4.54 -15.65
C LEU A 78 -1.31 -5.90 -15.95
N GLY A 79 -2.55 -6.11 -15.51
CA GLY A 79 -3.39 -7.26 -15.89
C GLY A 79 -2.92 -8.64 -15.40
N ILE A 80 -2.25 -8.74 -14.24
CA ILE A 80 -1.83 -10.01 -13.63
C ILE A 80 -3.04 -10.80 -13.14
N LEU A 81 -3.99 -10.12 -12.48
CA LEU A 81 -5.19 -10.75 -11.96
C LEU A 81 -6.28 -10.84 -13.03
N LYS A 82 -6.68 -12.07 -13.37
CA LYS A 82 -7.88 -12.32 -14.19
C LYS A 82 -9.19 -11.91 -13.51
N ARG A 83 -9.18 -11.86 -12.17
CA ARG A 83 -10.33 -11.47 -11.34
C ARG A 83 -9.81 -10.82 -10.07
N ALA A 84 -10.06 -9.52 -9.91
CA ALA A 84 -9.70 -8.76 -8.73
C ALA A 84 -10.75 -8.95 -7.62
N ARG A 85 -10.35 -9.58 -6.50
CA ARG A 85 -11.23 -9.83 -5.34
C ARG A 85 -10.48 -9.98 -4.02
N PRO A 86 -10.69 -9.09 -3.04
CA PRO A 86 -11.14 -7.71 -3.19
C PRO A 86 -10.03 -6.80 -3.73
N TYR A 87 -8.82 -7.32 -3.88
CA TYR A 87 -7.62 -6.58 -4.23
C TYR A 87 -7.45 -6.47 -5.75
N GLN A 88 -7.10 -5.28 -6.20
CA GLN A 88 -6.61 -5.00 -7.55
C GLN A 88 -5.11 -5.26 -7.67
N ASP A 89 -4.58 -5.22 -8.89
CA ASP A 89 -3.14 -5.34 -9.14
C ASP A 89 -2.35 -4.24 -8.38
N SER A 90 -2.87 -3.02 -8.37
CA SER A 90 -2.31 -1.88 -7.64
C SER A 90 -2.26 -2.12 -6.14
N ASP A 91 -3.27 -2.77 -5.53
CA ASP A 91 -3.25 -3.12 -4.11
C ASP A 91 -2.09 -4.06 -3.78
N HIS A 92 -1.81 -5.04 -4.65
CA HIS A 92 -0.68 -5.94 -4.46
C HIS A 92 0.66 -5.24 -4.60
N VAL A 93 0.85 -4.48 -5.69
CA VAL A 93 2.10 -3.75 -5.95
C VAL A 93 2.38 -2.74 -4.84
N LEU A 94 1.39 -1.93 -4.47
CA LEU A 94 1.52 -0.93 -3.41
C LEU A 94 1.74 -1.57 -2.04
N ASN A 95 1.08 -2.69 -1.72
CA ASN A 95 1.31 -3.39 -0.46
C ASN A 95 2.77 -3.86 -0.32
N ILE A 96 3.36 -4.42 -1.38
CA ILE A 96 4.77 -4.86 -1.37
C ILE A 96 5.73 -3.65 -1.26
N ALA A 97 5.46 -2.59 -2.02
CA ALA A 97 6.26 -1.36 -1.96
C ALA A 97 6.19 -0.68 -0.58
N LEU A 98 4.99 -0.56 -0.02
CA LEU A 98 4.77 0.01 1.32
C LEU A 98 5.41 -0.86 2.41
N ASN A 99 5.38 -2.18 2.29
CA ASN A 99 6.08 -3.07 3.22
C ASN A 99 7.57 -2.73 3.28
N SER A 100 8.22 -2.57 2.12
CA SER A 100 9.62 -2.17 2.03
C SER A 100 9.86 -0.76 2.60
N LEU A 101 8.99 0.20 2.29
CA LEU A 101 9.06 1.57 2.82
C LEU A 101 8.91 1.61 4.36
N CYS A 102 8.17 0.67 4.94
CA CYS A 102 7.99 0.53 6.38
C CYS A 102 9.13 -0.26 7.06
N GLY A 103 10.22 -0.57 6.35
CA GLY A 103 11.35 -1.34 6.89
C GLY A 103 11.13 -2.85 6.90
N GLY A 104 10.18 -3.36 6.12
CA GLY A 104 10.06 -4.80 5.85
C GLY A 104 11.18 -5.28 4.93
N HIS A 105 11.68 -6.48 5.18
CA HIS A 105 12.75 -7.12 4.40
C HIS A 105 12.28 -8.39 3.69
N ALA A 106 11.12 -8.94 4.10
CA ALA A 106 10.50 -10.09 3.49
C ALA A 106 8.98 -9.87 3.31
N LEU A 107 8.33 -10.70 2.48
CA LEU A 107 6.87 -10.68 2.34
C LEU A 107 6.15 -11.00 3.65
N ASP A 108 6.74 -11.83 4.51
CA ASP A 108 6.18 -12.15 5.84
C ASP A 108 6.05 -10.91 6.73
N ASP A 109 6.85 -9.86 6.52
CA ASP A 109 6.75 -8.61 7.27
C ASP A 109 5.47 -7.83 6.98
N ILE A 110 4.75 -8.17 5.90
CA ILE A 110 3.41 -7.64 5.62
C ILE A 110 2.46 -7.97 6.77
N GLU A 111 2.65 -9.11 7.46
CA GLU A 111 1.76 -9.52 8.55
C GLU A 111 1.77 -8.52 9.70
N GLN A 112 2.90 -7.85 9.96
CA GLN A 112 2.96 -6.79 10.97
C GLN A 112 2.05 -5.60 10.61
N ARG A 113 2.03 -5.20 9.34
CA ARG A 113 1.21 -4.09 8.81
C ARG A 113 -0.25 -4.48 8.70
N ARG A 114 -0.52 -5.72 8.29
CA ARG A 114 -1.87 -6.29 8.21
C ARG A 114 -2.55 -6.38 9.58
N ASN A 115 -1.77 -6.55 10.66
CA ASN A 115 -2.27 -6.55 12.03
C ASN A 115 -2.23 -5.19 12.73
N ASP A 116 -1.80 -4.13 12.05
CA ASP A 116 -1.79 -2.77 12.61
C ASP A 116 -3.03 -2.00 12.14
N GLY A 117 -3.99 -1.82 13.06
CA GLY A 117 -5.21 -1.08 12.76
C GLY A 117 -4.98 0.38 12.44
N ALA A 118 -3.98 1.03 13.04
CA ALA A 118 -3.66 2.42 12.74
C ALA A 118 -3.07 2.54 11.33
N PHE A 119 -2.26 1.57 10.92
CA PHE A 119 -1.75 1.49 9.55
C PHE A 119 -2.87 1.31 8.53
N LEU A 120 -3.76 0.33 8.74
CA LEU A 120 -4.90 0.08 7.85
C LEU A 120 -5.84 1.30 7.74
N ASP A 121 -6.09 1.98 8.85
CA ASP A 121 -6.89 3.21 8.87
C ASP A 121 -6.18 4.34 8.11
N ALA A 122 -4.86 4.47 8.26
CA ALA A 122 -4.06 5.50 7.59
C ALA A 122 -4.00 5.36 6.07
N ILE A 123 -4.05 4.14 5.54
CA ILE A 123 -4.12 3.87 4.08
C ILE A 123 -5.56 3.72 3.56
N GLY A 124 -6.55 3.76 4.47
CA GLY A 124 -7.97 3.65 4.16
C GLY A 124 -8.44 2.26 3.72
N ALA A 125 -7.70 1.20 4.05
CA ALA A 125 -7.97 -0.17 3.61
C ALA A 125 -8.65 -1.01 4.70
N ARG A 126 -9.61 -1.89 4.36
CA ARG A 126 -10.22 -2.82 5.34
C ARG A 126 -9.22 -3.90 5.70
N ALA A 127 -8.46 -4.37 4.72
CA ALA A 127 -7.36 -5.30 4.86
C ALA A 127 -6.38 -5.06 3.71
N ILE A 128 -5.19 -5.63 3.82
CA ILE A 128 -4.19 -5.70 2.76
C ILE A 128 -3.93 -7.19 2.44
N PRO A 129 -3.45 -7.53 1.23
CA PRO A 129 -3.05 -8.90 0.90
C PRO A 129 -2.12 -9.46 1.98
N ASP A 130 -2.40 -10.67 2.49
CA ASP A 130 -1.49 -11.33 3.42
C ASP A 130 -0.20 -11.79 2.71
N PRO A 131 0.85 -12.19 3.45
CA PRO A 131 2.12 -12.61 2.85
C PRO A 131 1.99 -13.72 1.79
N THR A 132 1.11 -14.70 2.02
CA THR A 132 0.89 -15.80 1.08
C THR A 132 0.18 -15.34 -0.19
N THR A 133 -0.80 -14.45 -0.04
CA THR A 133 -1.51 -13.83 -1.18
C THR A 133 -0.56 -12.94 -2.00
N ALA A 134 0.32 -12.17 -1.34
CA ALA A 134 1.37 -11.41 -2.01
C ALA A 134 2.36 -12.32 -2.75
N GLY A 135 2.75 -13.44 -2.14
CA GLY A 135 3.60 -14.44 -2.78
C GLY A 135 2.94 -15.07 -4.02
N ASP A 136 1.66 -15.42 -3.93
CA ASP A 136 0.90 -15.96 -5.06
C ASP A 136 0.71 -14.95 -6.19
N PHE A 137 0.61 -13.66 -5.88
CA PHE A 137 0.63 -12.59 -6.87
C PHE A 137 1.98 -12.55 -7.60
N CYS A 138 3.09 -12.54 -6.86
CA CYS A 138 4.44 -12.53 -7.46
C CYS A 138 4.71 -13.76 -8.35
N ARG A 139 4.20 -14.94 -7.99
CA ARG A 139 4.37 -16.17 -8.79
C ARG A 139 3.70 -16.13 -10.17
N ARG A 140 2.78 -15.19 -10.39
CA ARG A 140 2.06 -15.04 -11.66
C ARG A 140 2.81 -14.21 -12.69
N PHE A 141 3.84 -13.47 -12.28
CA PHE A 141 4.64 -12.66 -13.18
C PHE A 141 5.50 -13.53 -14.09
N ASP A 142 5.60 -13.14 -15.35
CA ASP A 142 6.70 -13.47 -16.22
C ASP A 142 7.62 -12.25 -16.47
N GLU A 143 8.63 -12.42 -17.31
CA GLU A 143 9.56 -11.34 -17.66
C GLU A 143 8.84 -10.15 -18.33
N ALA A 144 7.88 -10.41 -19.21
CA ALA A 144 7.16 -9.37 -19.93
C ALA A 144 6.28 -8.55 -18.99
N ASP A 145 5.71 -9.18 -17.96
CA ASP A 145 4.93 -8.51 -16.92
C ASP A 145 5.81 -7.57 -16.08
N VAL A 146 7.05 -7.96 -15.76
CA VAL A 146 8.01 -7.09 -15.05
C VAL A 146 8.32 -5.85 -15.90
N TRP A 147 8.62 -6.04 -17.19
CA TRP A 147 8.84 -4.92 -18.10
C TRP A 147 7.60 -4.03 -18.23
N ARG A 148 6.41 -4.62 -18.30
CA ARG A 148 5.14 -3.88 -18.35
C ARG A 148 4.96 -2.99 -17.13
N LEU A 149 5.19 -3.52 -15.93
CA LEU A 149 5.13 -2.73 -14.69
C LEU A 149 6.16 -1.59 -14.69
N MET A 150 7.39 -1.86 -15.13
CA MET A 150 8.42 -0.83 -15.24
C MET A 150 8.02 0.29 -16.22
N HIS A 151 7.44 -0.07 -17.36
CA HIS A 151 6.96 0.92 -18.34
C HIS A 151 5.82 1.76 -17.79
N ILE A 152 4.80 1.14 -17.17
CA ILE A 152 3.69 1.85 -16.50
C ILE A 152 4.23 2.89 -15.51
N ILE A 153 5.16 2.47 -14.64
CA ILE A 153 5.77 3.37 -13.64
C ILE A 153 6.55 4.50 -14.34
N ASN A 154 7.31 4.20 -15.39
CA ASN A 154 8.09 5.20 -16.12
C ASN A 154 7.20 6.22 -16.83
N ASP A 155 6.07 5.81 -17.38
CA ASP A 155 5.11 6.70 -18.04
C ASP A 155 4.48 7.66 -17.03
N VAL A 156 4.07 7.16 -15.86
CA VAL A 156 3.57 8.00 -14.76
C VAL A 156 4.64 8.99 -14.28
N ARG A 157 5.92 8.58 -14.24
CA ARG A 157 7.03 9.46 -13.83
C ARG A 157 7.22 10.65 -14.76
N VAL A 158 6.84 10.57 -16.04
CA VAL A 158 6.90 11.73 -16.94
C VAL A 158 6.08 12.89 -16.39
N GLY A 159 4.88 12.61 -15.84
CA GLY A 159 4.02 13.61 -15.21
C GLY A 159 4.68 14.27 -13.99
N VAL A 160 5.46 13.51 -13.20
CA VAL A 160 6.24 14.05 -12.08
C VAL A 160 7.24 15.09 -12.60
N TRP A 161 8.02 14.74 -13.62
CA TRP A 161 9.05 15.63 -14.15
C TRP A 161 8.47 16.90 -14.80
N GLN A 162 7.32 16.80 -15.46
CA GLN A 162 6.60 17.95 -16.01
C GLN A 162 6.10 18.90 -14.91
N GLY A 163 5.76 18.37 -13.73
CA GLY A 163 5.39 19.16 -12.55
C GLY A 163 6.57 19.83 -11.85
N CYS A 164 7.79 19.33 -12.07
CA CYS A 164 9.01 19.97 -11.60
C CYS A 164 9.35 21.15 -12.53
N GLY A 165 9.13 22.39 -12.06
CA GLY A 165 9.30 23.60 -12.87
C GLY A 165 10.65 23.69 -13.61
N ALA A 166 10.72 24.55 -14.63
CA ALA A 166 11.85 24.64 -15.55
C ALA A 166 13.23 24.81 -14.89
N GLU A 167 13.30 25.45 -13.72
CA GLU A 167 14.55 25.59 -12.97
C GLU A 167 15.12 24.26 -12.48
N PHE A 168 14.25 23.30 -12.15
CA PHE A 168 14.65 21.97 -11.72
C PHE A 168 15.15 21.14 -12.90
N THR A 169 14.44 21.18 -14.04
CA THR A 169 14.78 20.41 -15.24
C THR A 169 15.92 21.01 -16.07
N ALA A 170 16.26 22.29 -15.86
CA ALA A 170 17.40 22.94 -16.48
C ALA A 170 18.77 22.52 -15.88
N LYS A 171 18.77 21.89 -14.70
CA LYS A 171 20.01 21.42 -14.05
C LYS A 171 20.39 20.05 -14.59
N THR A 172 21.66 19.84 -14.89
CA THR A 172 22.19 18.52 -15.25
C THR A 172 21.96 17.55 -14.10
N ALA A 173 21.22 16.47 -14.35
CA ALA A 173 21.06 15.40 -13.37
C ALA A 173 22.44 14.83 -13.01
N ARG A 174 22.76 14.81 -11.71
CA ARG A 174 23.97 14.18 -11.18
C ARG A 174 23.55 12.89 -10.48
N ILE A 175 24.16 11.79 -10.86
CA ILE A 175 24.01 10.51 -10.18
C ILE A 175 25.28 10.37 -9.35
N ASP A 176 25.19 10.68 -8.06
CA ASP A 176 26.29 10.46 -7.13
C ASP A 176 26.39 8.95 -6.87
N ALA A 177 27.58 8.39 -7.13
CA ALA A 177 27.90 6.98 -6.95
C ALA A 177 28.29 6.65 -5.51
#